data_AF-A0A386CAE4-F1
#
_entry.id   AF-A0A386CAE4-F1
#
_cell.length_a   1.000
_cell.length_b   1.000
_cell.length_c   1.000
_cell.angle_alpha   90.00
_cell.angle_beta   90.00
_cell.angle_gamma   90.00
#
_symmetry.space_group_name_H-M   'P 1'
#
loop_
_entity.id
_entity.type
_entity.pdbx_description
1 polymer ?
#
loop_
_entity_poly.entity_id
_entity_poly.type
_entity_poly.pdbx_seq_one_letter_code
_entity_poly.pdbx_strand_id
1 'polypeptide(L)' 'MALEIARVLPSNARVLDVGCGSGFIAHHLSALVGTSVVGIDLGPTTEAAIDYRQFDGKYLPLGDNSFDAVLLC' A
#
# COMPACT_ATOMS: atom_id res chain seq x y z
N MET A 1 -4.97 10.68 -8.42
CA MET A 1 -5.13 10.17 -7.04
C MET A 1 -3.78 9.97 -6.36
N ALA A 2 -2.88 9.13 -6.89
CA ALA A 2 -1.54 8.90 -6.31
C ALA A 2 -0.71 10.20 -6.10
N LEU A 3 -0.78 11.17 -7.02
CA LEU A 3 -0.06 12.44 -6.87
C LEU A 3 -0.51 13.26 -5.65
N GLU A 4 -1.81 13.29 -5.37
CA GLU A 4 -2.34 14.04 -4.22
C GLU A 4 -1.96 13.37 -2.90
N ILE A 5 -1.94 12.03 -2.89
CA ILE A 5 -1.46 11.25 -1.74
C ILE A 5 0.04 11.52 -1.51
N ALA A 6 0.85 11.49 -2.56
CA ALA A 6 2.30 11.73 -2.46
C ALA A 6 2.66 13.07 -1.81
N ARG A 7 1.81 14.11 -1.97
CA ARG A 7 2.03 15.45 -1.40
C ARG A 7 1.88 15.51 0.12
N VAL A 8 1.12 14.59 0.72
CA VAL A 8 0.82 14.60 2.16
C VAL A 8 1.57 13.51 2.93
N LEU A 9 2.23 12.59 2.21
CA LEU A 9 3.02 11.55 2.84
C LEU A 9 4.30 12.12 3.46
N PRO A 10 4.71 11.63 4.64
CA PRO A 10 6.03 11.93 5.17
C PRO A 10 7.11 11.48 4.18
N SER A 11 8.22 12.22 4.12
CA SER A 11 9.37 11.80 3.33
C SER A 11 9.87 10.44 3.80
N ASN A 12 10.16 9.54 2.86
CA ASN A 12 10.62 8.18 3.12
C ASN A 12 9.66 7.30 3.95
N ALA A 13 8.35 7.62 3.98
CA ALA A 13 7.37 6.84 4.71
C ALA A 13 7.25 5.39 4.19
N ARG A 14 7.10 4.45 5.14
CA ARG A 14 6.62 3.08 4.88
C ARG A 14 5.11 3.13 4.75
N VAL A 15 4.59 2.86 3.56
CA VAL A 15 3.16 3.03 3.25
C VAL A 15 2.48 1.68 3.10
N LEU A 16 1.32 1.54 3.73
CA LEU A 16 0.39 0.43 3.56
C LEU A 16 -0.84 0.89 2.76
N ASP A 17 -1.22 0.15 1.73
CA ASP A 17 -2.46 0.33 0.99
C ASP A 17 -3.43 -0.82 1.31
N VAL A 18 -4.52 -0.50 2.02
CA VAL A 18 -5.49 -1.49 2.51
C VAL A 18 -6.70 -1.53 1.58
N GLY A 19 -6.98 -2.70 1.02
CA GLY A 19 -7.96 -2.84 -0.05
C GLY A 19 -7.39 -2.44 -1.41
N CYS A 20 -6.12 -2.79 -1.66
CA CYS A 20 -5.39 -2.26 -2.82
C CYS A 20 -5.91 -2.75 -4.18
N GLY A 21 -6.80 -3.75 -4.22
CA GLY A 21 -7.41 -4.29 -5.44
C GLY A 21 -6.35 -4.71 -6.47
N SER A 22 -6.37 -4.06 -7.64
CA SER A 22 -5.40 -4.29 -8.74
C SER A 22 -4.01 -3.72 -8.49
N GLY A 23 -3.81 -2.97 -7.40
CA GLY A 23 -2.51 -2.47 -6.94
C GLY A 23 -1.94 -1.29 -7.74
N PHE A 24 -2.68 -0.73 -8.70
CA PHE A 24 -2.16 0.35 -9.54
C PHE A 24 -1.88 1.64 -8.77
N ILE A 25 -2.66 1.98 -7.75
CA ILE A 25 -2.39 3.17 -6.93
C ILE A 25 -1.09 2.99 -6.16
N ALA A 26 -0.93 1.87 -5.43
CA ALA A 26 0.31 1.52 -4.75
C ALA A 26 1.53 1.54 -5.70
N HIS A 27 1.40 0.96 -6.90
CA HIS A 27 2.46 0.95 -7.90
C HIS A 27 2.87 2.36 -8.33
N HIS A 28 1.92 3.18 -8.79
CA HIS A 28 2.22 4.55 -9.21
C HIS A 28 2.74 5.41 -8.07
N LEU A 29 2.20 5.22 -6.86
CA LEU A 29 2.65 5.94 -5.68
C LEU A 29 4.10 5.61 -5.36
N SER A 30 4.48 4.32 -5.38
CA SER A 30 5.87 3.90 -5.13
C SER A 30 6.87 4.55 -6.08
N ALA A 31 6.50 4.72 -7.35
CA ALA A 31 7.32 5.41 -8.34
C ALA A 31 7.43 6.92 -8.06
N LEU A 32 6.40 7.54 -7.48
CA LEU A 32 6.38 8.97 -7.17
C LEU A 32 7.14 9.32 -5.89
N VAL A 33 6.99 8.52 -4.83
CA VAL A 33 7.62 8.80 -3.53
C VAL A 33 8.98 8.13 -3.37
N GLY A 34 9.37 7.26 -4.30
CA GLY A 34 10.64 6.52 -4.25
C GLY A 34 10.72 5.51 -3.10
N THR A 35 9.59 5.17 -2.47
CA THR A 35 9.49 4.15 -1.41
C THR A 35 8.56 3.02 -1.82
N SER A 36 8.83 1.81 -1.33
CA SER A 36 7.94 0.67 -1.56
C SER A 36 6.62 0.86 -0.82
N VAL A 37 5.52 0.67 -1.53
CA VAL A 37 4.17 0.60 -0.95
C VAL A 37 3.79 -0.88 -0.84
N VAL A 38 3.37 -1.31 0.35
CA VAL A 38 2.84 -2.66 0.57
C VAL A 38 1.33 -2.61 0.37
N GLY A 39 0.79 -3.50 -0.46
CA GLY A 39 -0.65 -3.63 -0.68
C GLY A 39 -1.23 -4.86 0.02
N ILE A 40 -2.39 -4.72 0.64
CA ILE A 40 -3.16 -5.85 1.16
C ILE A 40 -4.59 -5.83 0.63
N ASP A 41 -5.12 -7.00 0.34
CA ASP A 41 -6.53 -7.18 -0.06
C ASP A 41 -7.02 -8.58 0.34
N LEU A 42 -8.33 -8.80 0.33
CA LEU A 42 -8.96 -10.11 0.53
C LEU A 42 -8.75 -11.03 -0.67
N GLY A 43 -8.53 -10.45 -1.85
CA GLY A 43 -8.23 -11.17 -3.08
C GLY A 43 -6.99 -12.07 -2.96
N PRO A 44 -6.84 -13.08 -3.84
CA PRO A 44 -5.68 -13.96 -3.83
C PRO A 44 -4.42 -13.34 -4.45
N THR A 45 -4.58 -12.31 -5.27
CA THR A 45 -3.50 -11.65 -6.00
C THR A 45 -3.92 -10.25 -6.45
N THR A 46 -2.92 -9.50 -6.91
CA THR A 46 -3.06 -8.21 -7.59
C THR A 46 -2.56 -8.32 -9.04
N GLU A 47 -2.86 -7.31 -9.86
CA GLU A 47 -2.35 -7.19 -11.23
C GLU A 47 -1.00 -6.45 -11.28
N ALA A 48 -0.85 -5.40 -10.47
CA ALA A 48 0.36 -4.60 -10.45
C ALA A 48 1.51 -5.30 -9.71
N ALA A 49 2.74 -5.08 -10.18
CA ALA A 49 3.96 -5.57 -9.51
C ALA A 49 4.26 -4.70 -8.28
N ILE A 50 3.73 -5.11 -7.12
CA ILE A 50 3.95 -4.52 -5.80
C ILE A 50 4.22 -5.62 -4.76
N ASP A 51 4.67 -5.25 -3.55
CA ASP A 51 4.65 -6.17 -2.40
C ASP A 51 3.19 -6.36 -1.96
N TYR A 52 2.55 -7.40 -2.48
CA TYR A 52 1.17 -7.74 -2.21
C TYR A 52 1.07 -8.84 -1.17
N ARG A 53 0.18 -8.68 -0.19
CA ARG A 53 -0.09 -9.68 0.83
C ARG A 53 -1.59 -9.86 1.01
N GLN A 54 -2.08 -11.06 0.69
CA GLN A 54 -3.45 -11.42 0.99
C GLN A 54 -3.66 -11.45 2.51
N PHE A 55 -4.84 -11.02 2.96
CA PHE A 55 -5.29 -11.20 4.34
C PHE A 55 -6.75 -11.70 4.37
N ASP A 56 -7.21 -12.15 5.55
CA ASP A 56 -8.52 -12.80 5.71
C ASP A 56 -9.62 -11.87 6.24
N GLY A 57 -9.33 -10.57 6.37
CA GLY A 57 -10.25 -9.58 6.93
C GLY A 57 -10.35 -9.61 8.47
N LYS A 58 -9.68 -10.54 9.13
CA LYS A 58 -9.72 -10.71 10.59
C LYS A 58 -8.37 -10.43 11.23
N TYR A 59 -7.29 -10.87 10.59
CA TYR A 59 -5.93 -10.71 11.06
C TYR A 59 -5.09 -10.04 9.99
N LEU A 60 -4.46 -8.91 10.35
CA LEU A 60 -3.46 -8.29 9.50
C LEU A 60 -2.11 -9.03 9.67
N PRO A 61 -1.51 -9.57 8.59
CA PRO A 61 -0.22 -10.25 8.64
C PRO A 61 0.94 -9.23 8.65
N LEU A 62 0.85 -8.23 9.52
CA LEU A 62 1.74 -7.08 9.60
C LEU A 62 2.22 -6.89 11.04
N GLY A 63 3.45 -6.39 11.21
CA GLY A 63 3.98 -6.09 12.54
C GLY A 63 3.44 -4.78 13.10
N ASP A 64 3.42 -4.65 14.43
CA ASP A 64 3.10 -3.39 15.09
C ASP A 64 4.10 -2.29 14.69
N ASN A 65 3.61 -1.05 14.51
CA ASN A 65 4.42 0.12 14.15
C ASN A 65 5.32 -0.07 12.89
N SER A 66 4.91 -0.95 11.98
CA SER A 66 5.67 -1.28 10.77
C SER A 66 5.45 -0.31 9.61
N PHE A 67 4.45 0.57 9.69
CA PHE A 67 4.11 1.56 8.68
C PHE A 67 3.93 2.94 9.29
N ASP A 68 4.22 3.97 8.51
CA ASP A 68 4.15 5.38 8.89
C ASP A 68 2.88 6.05 8.34
N ALA A 69 2.27 5.47 7.29
CA ALA A 69 1.02 5.91 6.71
C ALA A 69 0.20 4.72 6.19
N VAL A 70 -1.13 4.86 6.26
CA VAL A 70 -2.10 3.88 5.75
C VAL A 70 -3.05 4.57 4.78
N LEU A 71 -3.24 3.95 3.62
CA LEU A 71 -4.19 4.36 2.60
C LEU A 71 -5.42 3.46 2.65
N LEU A 72 -6.58 4.10 2.47
CA LEU A 72 -7.89 3.48 2.31
C LEU A 72 -8.57 4.26 1.18
N CYS A 73 -8.54 3.73 -0.03
CA CYS A 73 -9.00 4.42 -1.24
C CYS A 73 -9.90 3.55 -2.11
#